data_AF-A0A4Y0BQ68-F1
#
_entry.id   AF-A0A4Y0BQ68-F1
#
_cell.length_a   1.000
_cell.length_b   1.000
_cell.length_c   1.000
_cell.angle_alpha   90.00
_cell.angle_beta   90.00
_cell.angle_gamma   90.00
#
_symmetry.space_group_name_H-M   'P 1'
#
loop_
_entity.id
_entity.type
_entity.pdbx_description
1 polymer ?
#
loop_
_entity_poly.entity_id
_entity_poly.type
_entity_poly.pdbx_seq_one_letter_code
_entity_poly.pdbx_strand_id
1 'polypeptide(L)'
;MFKILALIACLAIVASAQYHGEPEHKEHYAHPKYKFEYGVKDPHTGDHKSQWEVRDGDVVKGAYTLHEADGTERVVEYKSDGHNGFEADVKKVGHAHHPQNYPSHPVHVPVHVPVHAPTHAPVHVPEHRVHHGHSGASYVNVDKHY
;
A
#
# COMPACT_ATOMS: atom_id res chain seq x y z
N MET A 1 73.72 7.83 18.33
CA MET A 1 73.45 7.26 16.99
C MET A 1 72.14 6.46 16.93
N PHE A 2 71.79 5.64 17.93
CA PHE A 2 70.48 4.94 18.00
C PHE A 2 69.23 5.83 17.96
N LYS A 3 69.30 7.06 18.49
CA LYS A 3 68.18 8.02 18.50
C LYS A 3 67.75 8.51 17.12
N ILE A 4 68.68 8.60 16.16
CA ILE A 4 68.40 9.05 14.79
C ILE A 4 67.72 7.93 14.00
N LEU A 5 68.15 6.68 14.19
CA LEU A 5 67.50 5.50 13.60
C LEU A 5 66.08 5.30 14.12
N ALA A 6 65.85 5.53 15.41
CA ALA A 6 64.51 5.46 16.01
C ALA A 6 63.54 6.53 15.45
N LEU A 7 64.03 7.74 15.18
CA LEU A 7 63.22 8.82 14.60
C LEU A 7 62.81 8.54 13.14
N ILE A 8 63.71 7.99 12.33
CA ILE A 8 63.41 7.62 10.93
C ILE A 8 62.40 6.46 10.88
N ALA A 9 62.55 5.47 11.76
CA ALA A 9 61.60 4.36 11.86
C ALA A 9 60.20 4.83 12.28
N CYS A 10 60.09 5.76 13.25
CA CYS A 10 58.80 6.34 13.63
C CYS A 10 58.14 7.13 12.49
N LEU A 11 58.91 7.91 11.72
CA LEU A 11 58.38 8.66 10.57
C LEU A 11 57.85 7.76 9.45
N ALA A 12 58.51 6.63 9.19
CA ALA A 12 58.03 5.65 8.20
C ALA A 12 56.73 4.95 8.63
N ILE A 13 56.58 4.64 9.92
CA ILE A 13 55.36 4.02 10.48
C ILE A 13 54.18 5.00 10.37
N VAL A 14 54.37 6.28 10.68
CA VAL A 14 53.32 7.32 10.56
C VAL A 14 52.91 7.51 9.09
N ALA A 15 53.86 7.52 8.15
CA ALA A 15 53.57 7.65 6.72
C ALA A 15 52.78 6.46 6.15
N SER A 16 53.04 5.24 6.64
CA SER A 16 52.30 4.04 6.20
C SER A 16 50.88 3.95 6.76
N ALA A 17 50.61 4.55 7.93
CA ALA A 17 49.29 4.53 8.55
C ALA A 17 48.27 5.46 7.84
N GLN A 18 48.73 6.37 6.98
CA GLN A 18 47.88 7.34 6.26
C GLN A 18 47.46 6.86 4.86
N TYR A 19 47.94 5.70 4.41
CA TYR A 19 47.54 5.08 3.13
C TYR A 19 46.28 4.21 3.30
N HIS A 20 45.24 4.78 3.90
CA HIS A 20 43.90 4.20 3.85
C HIS A 20 43.11 4.97 2.81
N GLY A 21 43.18 4.51 1.55
CA GLY A 21 42.28 4.98 0.51
C GLY A 21 40.87 4.49 0.84
N GLU A 22 39.98 5.42 1.16
CA GLU A 22 38.54 5.14 1.26
C GLU A 22 38.07 4.51 -0.06
N PRO A 23 37.35 3.37 -0.03
CA PRO A 23 36.78 2.81 -1.24
C PRO A 23 35.80 3.81 -1.84
N GLU A 24 36.08 4.25 -3.07
CA GLU A 24 35.17 5.10 -3.84
C GLU A 24 33.91 4.28 -4.15
N HIS A 25 32.88 4.42 -3.29
CA HIS A 25 31.55 3.90 -3.55
C HIS A 25 30.95 4.70 -4.71
N LYS A 26 31.13 4.20 -5.94
CA LYS A 26 30.36 4.68 -7.09
C LYS A 26 28.91 4.30 -6.86
N GLU A 27 28.12 5.23 -6.32
CA GLU A 27 26.67 5.06 -6.21
C GLU A 27 26.09 4.90 -7.61
N HIS A 28 25.75 3.66 -7.95
CA HIS A 28 25.10 3.34 -9.21
C HIS A 28 23.62 3.72 -9.07
N TYR A 29 23.30 4.99 -9.35
CA TYR A 29 21.92 5.45 -9.46
C TYR A 29 21.33 4.91 -10.77
N ALA A 30 20.61 3.79 -10.67
CA ALA A 30 19.82 3.26 -11.78
C ALA A 30 18.58 4.14 -12.01
N HIS A 31 18.22 4.34 -13.28
CA HIS A 31 16.99 5.05 -13.66
C HIS A 31 15.76 4.24 -13.22
N PRO A 32 14.95 4.71 -12.25
CA PRO A 32 13.87 3.89 -11.72
C PRO A 32 12.76 3.72 -12.76
N LYS A 33 12.50 2.48 -13.17
CA LYS A 33 11.49 2.13 -14.17
C LYS A 33 10.75 0.85 -13.80
N TYR A 34 9.42 0.89 -13.85
CA TYR A 34 8.58 -0.30 -13.69
C TYR A 34 7.25 -0.13 -14.40
N LYS A 35 6.60 -1.26 -14.68
CA LYS A 35 5.19 -1.33 -15.05
C LYS A 35 4.54 -2.50 -14.35
N PHE A 36 3.35 -2.29 -13.81
CA PHE A 36 2.51 -3.38 -13.32
C PHE A 36 1.04 -3.16 -13.68
N GLU A 37 0.31 -4.25 -13.72
CA GLU A 37 -1.15 -4.27 -13.76
C GLU A 37 -1.68 -5.47 -13.00
N TYR A 38 -2.83 -5.28 -12.36
CA TYR A 38 -3.58 -6.38 -11.76
C TYR A 38 -5.08 -6.18 -11.88
N GLY A 39 -5.84 -7.26 -11.75
CA GLY A 39 -7.29 -7.22 -11.68
C GLY A 39 -7.88 -8.37 -10.88
N VAL A 40 -9.05 -8.11 -10.30
CA VAL A 40 -9.89 -9.12 -9.65
C VAL A 40 -11.23 -9.12 -10.36
N LYS A 41 -11.68 -10.32 -10.75
CA LYS A 41 -13.03 -10.57 -11.21
C LYS A 41 -13.53 -11.85 -10.54
N ASP A 42 -14.18 -11.67 -9.40
CA ASP A 42 -14.71 -12.78 -8.59
C ASP A 42 -16.24 -12.72 -8.57
N PRO A 43 -16.92 -13.63 -9.30
CA PRO A 43 -18.38 -13.69 -9.31
C PRO A 43 -18.98 -14.18 -7.98
N HIS A 44 -18.19 -14.82 -7.11
CA HIS A 44 -18.69 -15.31 -5.82
C HIS A 44 -18.79 -14.19 -4.79
N THR A 45 -17.75 -13.36 -4.68
CA THR A 45 -17.74 -12.20 -3.77
C THR A 45 -18.33 -10.95 -4.40
N GLY A 46 -18.48 -10.92 -5.73
CA GLY A 46 -18.87 -9.73 -6.48
C GLY A 46 -17.74 -8.72 -6.67
N ASP A 47 -16.50 -9.07 -6.28
CA ASP A 47 -15.36 -8.17 -6.43
C ASP A 47 -14.97 -8.01 -7.90
N HIS A 48 -15.07 -6.78 -8.38
CA HIS A 48 -14.60 -6.38 -9.69
C HIS A 48 -13.78 -5.09 -9.58
N LYS A 49 -12.47 -5.23 -9.79
CA LYS A 49 -11.51 -4.13 -9.74
C LYS A 49 -10.34 -4.36 -10.69
N SER A 50 -9.72 -3.28 -11.13
CA SER A 50 -8.47 -3.31 -11.89
C SER A 50 -7.55 -2.17 -11.48
N GLN A 51 -6.25 -2.33 -11.65
CA GLN A 51 -5.27 -1.25 -11.49
C GLN A 51 -4.09 -1.47 -12.44
N TRP A 52 -3.53 -0.37 -12.94
CA TRP A 52 -2.22 -0.37 -13.58
C TRP A 52 -1.42 0.84 -13.15
N GLU A 53 -0.09 0.70 -13.18
CA GLU A 53 0.83 1.81 -12.95
C GLU A 53 2.12 1.63 -13.75
N VAL A 54 2.65 2.74 -14.23
CA VAL A 54 3.97 2.84 -14.87
C VAL A 54 4.76 3.93 -14.17
N ARG A 55 6.01 3.63 -13.88
CA ARG A 55 7.00 4.64 -13.48
C ARG A 55 8.11 4.72 -14.52
N ASP A 56 8.48 5.95 -14.84
CA ASP A 56 9.64 6.29 -15.64
C ASP A 56 10.36 7.49 -15.01
N GLY A 57 11.48 7.23 -14.34
CA GLY A 57 12.21 8.25 -13.58
C GLY A 57 11.39 8.78 -12.41
N ASP A 58 11.15 10.09 -12.42
CA ASP A 58 10.36 10.79 -11.39
C ASP A 58 8.88 10.92 -11.74
N VAL A 59 8.44 10.32 -12.86
CA VAL A 59 7.05 10.35 -13.31
C VAL A 59 6.39 9.01 -13.06
N VAL A 60 5.26 9.04 -12.35
CA VAL A 60 4.36 7.90 -12.15
C VAL A 60 3.03 8.21 -12.82
N LYS A 61 2.44 7.24 -13.52
CA LYS A 61 1.08 7.32 -14.07
C LYS A 61 0.37 6.01 -13.80
N GLY A 62 -0.91 6.07 -13.48
CA GLY A 62 -1.71 4.87 -13.29
C GLY A 62 -3.20 5.16 -13.34
N ALA A 63 -3.97 4.09 -13.26
CA ALA A 63 -5.39 4.18 -13.01
C ALA A 63 -5.88 2.96 -12.23
N TYR A 64 -6.98 3.12 -11.50
CA TYR A 64 -7.73 2.00 -10.95
C TYR A 64 -9.22 2.12 -11.22
N THR A 65 -9.89 0.97 -11.30
CA THR A 65 -11.35 0.85 -11.33
C THR A 65 -11.85 0.02 -10.16
N LEU A 66 -13.00 0.41 -9.60
CA LEU A 66 -13.66 -0.31 -8.50
C LEU A 66 -15.17 -0.26 -8.70
N HIS A 67 -15.80 -1.43 -8.84
CA HIS A 67 -17.25 -1.56 -8.70
C HIS A 67 -17.63 -1.34 -7.23
N GLU A 68 -18.42 -0.31 -6.96
CA GLU A 68 -18.88 0.06 -5.64
C GLU A 68 -20.17 -0.68 -5.26
N ALA A 69 -20.42 -0.80 -3.96
CA ALA A 69 -21.59 -1.50 -3.42
C ALA A 69 -22.93 -0.83 -3.78
N ASP A 70 -22.94 0.46 -4.12
CA ASP A 70 -24.12 1.17 -4.57
C ASP A 70 -24.44 0.97 -6.06
N GLY A 71 -23.68 0.12 -6.76
CA GLY A 71 -23.86 -0.20 -8.18
C GLY A 71 -23.13 0.74 -9.14
N THR A 72 -22.37 1.71 -8.63
CA THR A 72 -21.53 2.58 -9.46
C THR A 72 -20.14 2.00 -9.68
N GLU A 73 -19.43 2.53 -10.68
CA GLU A 73 -18.01 2.28 -10.88
C GLU A 73 -17.21 3.55 -10.57
N ARG A 74 -16.24 3.44 -9.67
CA ARG A 74 -15.23 4.48 -9.46
C ARG A 74 -14.07 4.25 -10.43
N VAL A 75 -13.74 5.27 -11.21
CA VAL A 75 -12.56 5.33 -12.07
C VAL A 75 -11.66 6.43 -11.55
N VAL A 76 -10.41 6.10 -11.25
CA VAL A 76 -9.41 7.10 -10.85
C VAL A 76 -8.22 6.99 -11.77
N GLU A 77 -7.93 8.07 -12.50
CA GLU A 77 -6.70 8.24 -13.27
C GLU A 77 -5.78 9.15 -12.45
N TYR A 78 -4.51 8.79 -12.32
CA TYR A 78 -3.58 9.56 -11.50
C TYR A 78 -2.21 9.69 -12.16
N LYS A 79 -1.52 10.78 -11.80
CA LYS A 79 -0.13 11.02 -12.15
C LYS A 79 0.61 11.64 -10.98
N SER A 80 1.92 11.39 -10.90
CA SER A 80 2.79 12.07 -9.96
C SER A 80 4.08 12.48 -10.63
N ASP A 81 4.51 13.72 -10.43
CA ASP A 81 5.79 14.24 -10.89
C ASP A 81 6.38 15.22 -9.86
N GLY A 82 7.67 15.55 -10.01
CA GLY A 82 8.38 16.42 -9.07
C GLY A 82 7.94 17.89 -9.08
N HIS A 83 7.18 18.34 -10.08
CA HIS A 83 6.74 19.73 -10.21
C HIS A 83 5.34 19.94 -9.63
N ASN A 84 4.40 19.06 -9.98
CA ASN A 84 2.98 19.17 -9.66
C ASN A 84 2.59 18.31 -8.44
N GLY A 85 3.45 17.42 -7.98
CA GLY A 85 3.13 16.47 -6.93
C GLY A 85 2.18 15.38 -7.44
N PHE A 86 1.26 14.91 -6.60
CA PHE A 86 0.26 13.91 -6.98
C PHE A 86 -1.05 14.58 -7.42
N GLU A 87 -1.54 14.22 -8.61
CA GLU A 87 -2.82 14.66 -9.15
C GLU A 87 -3.67 13.45 -9.52
N ALA A 88 -4.98 13.51 -9.23
CA ALA A 88 -5.92 12.44 -9.56
C ALA A 88 -7.25 13.00 -10.08
N ASP A 89 -7.72 12.42 -11.18
CA ASP A 89 -9.03 12.64 -11.76
C ASP A 89 -9.97 11.50 -11.33
N VAL A 90 -10.92 11.81 -10.46
CA VAL A 90 -11.86 10.84 -9.90
C VAL A 90 -13.22 10.97 -10.58
N LYS A 91 -13.68 9.89 -11.22
CA LYS A 91 -14.98 9.79 -11.89
C LYS A 91 -15.81 8.71 -11.21
N LYS A 92 -17.10 8.98 -11.04
CA LYS A 92 -18.10 8.00 -10.62
C LYS A 92 -19.06 7.78 -11.78
N VAL A 93 -19.11 6.56 -12.28
CA VAL A 93 -19.90 6.16 -13.45
C VAL A 93 -21.08 5.30 -13.00
N GLY A 94 -22.26 5.54 -13.55
CA GLY A 94 -23.48 4.80 -13.22
C GLY A 94 -24.40 5.52 -12.23
N HIS A 95 -25.42 4.80 -11.74
CA HIS A 95 -26.44 5.34 -10.85
C HIS A 95 -26.31 4.69 -9.48
N ALA A 96 -26.15 5.51 -8.44
CA ALA A 96 -26.06 5.01 -7.08
C ALA A 96 -27.45 4.58 -6.58
N HIS A 97 -27.56 3.34 -6.11
CA HIS A 97 -28.73 2.83 -5.44
C HIS A 97 -28.51 2.91 -3.92
N HIS A 98 -29.18 3.87 -3.28
CA HIS A 98 -29.18 3.99 -1.83
C HIS A 98 -30.53 3.50 -1.27
N PRO A 99 -30.54 2.59 -0.28
CA PRO A 99 -31.78 2.25 0.40
C PRO A 99 -32.33 3.50 1.11
N GLN A 100 -33.55 3.90 0.74
CA GLN A 100 -34.29 4.95 1.45
C GLN A 100 -34.77 4.38 2.78
N ASN A 101 -33.92 4.47 3.80
CA ASN A 101 -34.30 4.08 5.15
C ASN A 101 -35.13 5.22 5.73
N TYR A 102 -36.45 5.20 5.51
CA TYR A 102 -37.37 6.06 6.24
C TYR A 102 -37.56 5.47 7.63
N PRO A 103 -37.04 6.08 8.72
CA PRO A 103 -37.39 5.62 10.05
C PRO A 103 -38.87 5.94 10.30
N SER A 104 -39.74 4.94 10.17
CA SER A 104 -41.04 4.97 10.83
C SER A 104 -40.75 4.81 12.32
N HIS A 105 -40.61 5.92 13.04
CA HIS A 105 -40.52 5.89 14.50
C HIS A 105 -41.89 5.47 15.06
N PRO A 106 -42.07 4.27 15.65
CA PRO A 106 -43.23 4.05 16.50
C PRO A 106 -43.08 4.95 17.74
N VAL A 107 -44.09 5.77 18.01
CA VAL A 107 -44.18 6.57 19.24
C VAL A 107 -44.25 5.59 20.41
N HIS A 108 -43.11 5.36 21.08
CA HIS A 108 -43.06 4.53 22.28
C HIS A 108 -43.37 5.43 23.48
N VAL A 109 -44.57 5.29 24.05
CA VAL A 109 -44.92 5.90 25.34
C VAL A 109 -44.10 5.21 26.43
N PRO A 110 -43.30 5.90 27.24
CA PRO A 110 -42.39 5.23 28.18
C PRO A 110 -43.18 4.59 29.34
N VAL A 111 -43.20 3.27 29.39
CA VAL A 111 -43.56 2.51 30.59
C VAL A 111 -42.28 2.16 31.32
N HIS A 112 -42.15 2.64 32.56
CA HIS A 112 -41.02 2.33 33.45
C HIS A 112 -41.10 0.87 33.89
N VAL A 113 -40.08 0.06 33.57
CA VAL A 113 -39.91 -1.30 34.10
C VAL A 113 -38.57 -1.38 34.85
N PRO A 114 -38.51 -2.04 36.03
CA PRO A 114 -37.31 -2.02 36.87
C PRO A 114 -36.16 -2.86 36.29
N VAL A 115 -34.94 -2.40 36.52
CA VAL A 115 -33.68 -3.02 36.05
C VAL A 115 -33.43 -4.35 36.76
N HIS A 116 -33.23 -5.42 35.99
CA HIS A 116 -32.58 -6.65 36.45
C HIS A 116 -31.18 -6.77 35.82
N ALA A 117 -30.18 -6.99 36.68
CA ALA A 117 -28.78 -7.12 36.29
C ALA A 117 -28.53 -8.46 35.57
N PRO A 118 -27.82 -8.50 34.44
CA PRO A 118 -27.49 -9.76 33.78
C PRO A 118 -26.28 -10.43 34.42
N THR A 119 -26.47 -11.67 34.88
CA THR A 119 -25.43 -12.63 35.26
C THR A 119 -24.59 -13.00 34.02
N HIS A 120 -23.26 -12.95 34.13
CA HIS A 120 -22.34 -13.29 33.04
C HIS A 120 -22.38 -14.79 32.71
N ALA A 121 -22.78 -15.12 31.47
CA ALA A 121 -22.52 -16.43 30.86
C ALA A 121 -21.22 -16.35 30.04
N PRO A 122 -20.36 -17.40 30.03
CA PRO A 122 -19.15 -17.38 29.22
C PRO A 122 -19.50 -17.46 27.73
N VAL A 123 -18.97 -16.50 26.96
CA VAL A 123 -19.14 -16.43 25.50
C VAL A 123 -18.28 -17.51 24.86
N HIS A 124 -18.93 -18.47 24.20
CA HIS A 124 -18.25 -19.42 23.31
C HIS A 124 -17.90 -18.69 22.01
N VAL A 125 -16.61 -18.49 21.75
CA VAL A 125 -16.12 -17.90 20.49
C VAL A 125 -16.23 -18.96 19.39
N PRO A 126 -16.96 -18.73 18.28
CA PRO A 126 -16.91 -19.65 17.16
C PRO A 126 -15.57 -19.48 16.44
N GLU A 127 -14.86 -20.60 16.28
CA GLU A 127 -13.64 -20.69 15.47
C GLU A 127 -14.01 -20.43 13.99
N HIS A 128 -13.65 -19.26 13.47
CA HIS A 128 -13.82 -18.92 12.06
C HIS A 128 -12.78 -19.70 11.24
N ARG A 129 -13.15 -20.89 10.77
CA ARG A 129 -12.36 -21.65 9.80
C ARG A 129 -12.42 -20.93 8.46
N VAL A 130 -11.33 -20.26 8.09
CA VAL A 130 -11.18 -19.62 6.78
C VAL A 130 -10.96 -20.71 5.72
N HIS A 131 -12.04 -21.08 5.02
CA HIS A 131 -11.92 -21.87 3.80
C HIS A 131 -11.36 -20.98 2.69
N HIS A 132 -10.07 -21.14 2.37
CA HIS A 132 -9.45 -20.55 1.18
C HIS A 132 -9.93 -21.30 -0.07
N GLY A 133 -11.11 -20.93 -0.57
CA GLY A 133 -11.57 -21.32 -1.90
C GLY A 133 -10.94 -20.38 -2.95
N HIS A 134 -9.86 -20.82 -3.60
CA HIS A 134 -9.31 -20.16 -4.78
C HIS A 134 -10.26 -20.37 -5.97
N SER A 135 -11.11 -19.38 -6.28
CA SER A 135 -11.83 -19.37 -7.57
C SER A 135 -12.11 -17.97 -8.11
N GLY A 136 -11.27 -16.98 -7.79
CA GLY A 136 -11.27 -15.67 -8.46
C GLY A 136 -10.21 -15.66 -9.56
N ALA A 137 -10.56 -15.23 -10.77
CA ALA A 137 -9.59 -15.01 -11.83
C ALA A 137 -8.79 -13.73 -11.52
N SER A 138 -7.68 -13.88 -10.79
CA SER A 138 -6.71 -12.83 -10.55
C SER A 138 -5.65 -12.87 -11.65
N TYR A 139 -5.35 -11.71 -12.23
CA TYR A 139 -4.27 -11.54 -13.20
C TYR A 139 -3.30 -10.50 -12.66
N VAL A 140 -2.01 -10.78 -12.78
CA VAL A 140 -0.94 -9.86 -12.40
C VAL A 140 0.12 -9.93 -13.49
N ASN A 141 0.38 -8.82 -14.17
CA ASN A 141 1.55 -8.69 -15.06
C ASN A 141 2.49 -7.65 -14.44
N VAL A 142 3.77 -8.01 -14.27
CA VAL A 142 4.80 -7.12 -13.75
C VAL A 142 5.99 -7.15 -14.70
N ASP A 143 6.23 -6.04 -15.40
CA ASP A 143 7.43 -5.83 -16.20
C ASP A 143 8.41 -4.98 -15.38
N LYS A 144 9.48 -5.60 -14.88
CA LYS A 144 10.60 -4.90 -14.24
C LYS A 144 11.76 -4.81 -15.23
N HIS A 145 12.00 -3.62 -15.77
CA HIS A 145 13.21 -3.34 -16.54
C HIS A 145 14.16 -2.55 -15.63
N TYR A 146 15.24 -3.21 -15.21
CA TYR A 146 16.34 -2.61 -14.44
C TYR A 146 17.36 -1.96 -15.37
#